data_AF-A0A1V1NXM5-F1
#
_entry.id   AF-A0A1V1NXM5-F1
#
_cell.length_a   1.000
_cell.length_b   1.000
_cell.length_c   1.000
_cell.angle_alpha   90.00
_cell.angle_beta   90.00
_cell.angle_gamma   90.00
#
_symmetry.space_group_name_H-M   'P 1'
#
loop_
_entity.id
_entity.type
_entity.pdbx_description
1 polymer ?
#
loop_
_entity_poly.entity_id
_entity_poly.type
_entity_poly.pdbx_seq_one_letter_code
_entity_poly.pdbx_strand_id
1 'polypeptide(L)'
;MWINLLQYYYDCNRKDQFDTLFKDTFIGQNPTPNKNRYMTLAFNFAMVDPNFDRVQEDFQRYVDNIIDDFLIRYQQLFDNQIISKIQSLSFINQKLQKLFLYCARNQLKVYMFIDEYDNFTNTILTTSGKNKYIELTHGEGAFRYFLIC
;
A
#
# COMPACT_ATOMS: atom_id res chain seq x y z
N MET A 1 -9.48 1.10 11.24
CA MET A 1 -9.33 0.06 12.30
C MET A 1 -9.26 -1.36 11.73
N TRP A 2 -10.04 -1.69 10.69
CA TRP A 2 -10.09 -3.05 10.11
C TRP A 2 -8.82 -3.48 9.36
N ILE A 3 -8.20 -2.59 8.59
CA ILE A 3 -6.99 -2.94 7.82
C ILE A 3 -5.82 -3.34 8.72
N ASN A 4 -5.66 -2.74 9.89
CA ASN A 4 -4.60 -3.12 10.83
C ASN A 4 -4.76 -4.57 11.29
N LEU A 5 -5.98 -4.98 11.63
CA LEU A 5 -6.27 -6.36 12.02
C LEU A 5 -5.87 -7.35 10.90
N LEU A 6 -6.27 -7.07 9.66
CA LEU A 6 -5.96 -7.91 8.50
C LEU A 6 -4.45 -7.95 8.23
N GLN A 7 -3.75 -6.81 8.35
CA GLN A 7 -2.30 -6.78 8.24
C GLN A 7 -1.64 -7.73 9.25
N TYR A 8 -2.00 -7.62 10.55
CA TYR A 8 -1.43 -8.52 11.56
C TYR A 8 -1.75 -9.99 11.33
N TYR A 9 -2.94 -10.29 10.80
CA TYR A 9 -3.36 -11.67 10.53
C TYR A 9 -2.62 -12.32 9.36
N TYR A 10 -2.38 -11.56 8.28
CA TYR A 10 -1.77 -12.09 7.05
C TYR A 10 -0.24 -11.95 7.01
N ASP A 11 0.34 -11.02 7.79
CA ASP A 11 1.77 -10.71 7.77
C ASP A 11 2.62 -11.92 8.16
N CYS A 12 3.51 -12.33 7.26
CA CYS A 12 4.44 -13.43 7.47
C CYS A 12 5.43 -13.18 8.61
N ASN A 13 5.79 -11.93 8.89
CA ASN A 13 6.70 -11.60 10.00
C ASN A 13 6.04 -11.75 11.37
N ARG A 14 4.71 -11.90 11.43
CA ARG A 14 3.94 -12.00 12.69
C ARG A 14 3.61 -13.44 13.07
N LYS A 15 4.19 -14.43 12.38
CA LYS A 15 3.91 -15.85 12.61
C LYS A 15 4.09 -16.26 14.08
N ASP A 16 5.18 -15.81 14.71
CA ASP A 16 5.46 -16.16 16.11
C ASP A 16 4.59 -15.39 17.12
N GLN A 17 3.88 -14.35 16.67
CA GLN A 17 2.99 -13.53 17.49
C GLN A 17 1.52 -13.90 17.30
N PHE A 18 1.20 -14.84 16.41
CA PHE A 18 -0.18 -15.16 16.04
C PHE A 18 -1.02 -15.56 17.26
N ASP A 19 -0.54 -16.49 18.08
CA ASP A 19 -1.27 -16.96 19.25
C ASP A 19 -1.43 -15.84 20.29
N THR A 20 -0.39 -15.03 20.49
CA THR A 20 -0.45 -13.86 21.38
C THR A 20 -1.52 -12.86 20.96
N LEU A 21 -1.70 -12.64 19.66
CA LEU A 21 -2.63 -11.66 19.11
C LEU A 21 -4.06 -12.21 18.96
N PHE A 22 -4.22 -13.50 18.67
CA PHE A 22 -5.48 -14.04 18.17
C PHE A 22 -6.05 -15.22 18.96
N LYS A 23 -5.34 -15.85 19.92
CA LYS A 23 -5.78 -17.10 20.58
C LYS A 23 -7.23 -17.09 21.10
N ASP A 24 -7.68 -15.97 21.66
CA ASP A 24 -9.00 -15.84 22.29
C ASP A 24 -10.07 -15.32 21.31
N THR A 25 -9.72 -15.18 20.03
CA THR A 25 -10.61 -14.69 18.97
C THR A 25 -11.10 -15.84 18.10
N PHE A 26 -12.24 -15.65 17.43
CA PHE A 26 -12.76 -16.63 16.47
C PHE A 26 -11.74 -17.00 15.38
N ILE A 27 -11.00 -16.02 14.86
CA ILE A 27 -10.01 -16.21 13.78
C ILE A 27 -8.71 -16.87 14.24
N GLY A 28 -8.39 -16.82 15.54
CA GLY A 28 -7.29 -17.58 16.12
C GLY A 28 -7.67 -19.03 16.40
N GLN A 29 -8.91 -19.28 16.80
CA GLN A 29 -9.46 -20.62 17.01
C GLN A 29 -9.76 -21.33 15.68
N ASN A 30 -10.12 -20.57 14.63
CA ASN A 30 -10.43 -21.08 13.29
C ASN A 30 -9.56 -20.39 12.23
N PRO A 31 -8.23 -20.63 12.23
CA PRO A 31 -7.34 -19.96 11.30
C PRO A 31 -7.56 -20.44 9.86
N THR A 32 -7.54 -19.51 8.93
CA THR A 32 -7.55 -19.81 7.49
C THR A 32 -6.19 -20.35 7.04
N PRO A 33 -6.13 -21.10 5.91
CA PRO A 33 -4.87 -21.56 5.34
C PRO A 33 -3.88 -20.43 4.98
N ASN A 34 -4.37 -19.20 4.89
CA ASN A 34 -3.65 -18.02 4.45
C ASN A 34 -3.03 -17.21 5.59
N LYS A 35 -3.24 -17.59 6.87
CA LYS A 35 -2.65 -16.88 8.02
C LYS A 35 -1.12 -16.78 7.91
N ASN A 36 -0.58 -15.59 8.18
CA ASN A 36 0.87 -15.31 8.17
C ASN A 36 1.62 -15.81 6.92
N ARG A 37 1.00 -15.76 5.73
CA ARG A 37 1.62 -16.24 4.46
C ARG A 37 2.03 -15.13 3.49
N TYR A 38 1.77 -13.87 3.82
CA TYR A 38 1.90 -12.76 2.88
C TYR A 38 2.75 -11.64 3.47
N MET A 39 3.49 -10.94 2.60
CA MET A 39 3.95 -9.59 2.89
C MET A 39 2.76 -8.65 2.74
N THR A 40 2.52 -7.78 3.71
CA THR A 40 1.34 -6.93 3.72
C THR A 40 1.71 -5.49 3.38
N LEU A 41 0.96 -4.89 2.46
CA LEU A 41 1.09 -3.50 2.05
C LEU A 41 -0.28 -2.82 2.22
N ALA A 42 -0.37 -1.80 3.05
CA ALA A 42 -1.65 -1.15 3.33
C ALA A 42 -1.60 0.34 3.04
N PHE A 43 -2.49 0.78 2.16
CA PHE A 43 -2.75 2.18 1.88
C PHE A 43 -4.06 2.58 2.58
N ASN A 44 -3.98 3.57 3.46
CA ASN A 44 -5.13 4.20 4.11
C ASN A 44 -5.15 5.66 3.69
N PHE A 45 -6.00 5.98 2.70
CA PHE A 45 -6.01 7.31 2.11
C PHE A 45 -6.70 8.38 2.97
N ALA A 46 -7.31 8.02 4.11
CA ALA A 46 -7.72 9.02 5.11
C ALA A 46 -6.54 9.79 5.71
N MET A 47 -5.30 9.32 5.52
CA MET A 47 -4.08 10.00 5.97
C MET A 47 -3.56 11.05 4.97
N VAL A 48 -4.18 11.19 3.80
CA VAL A 48 -3.79 12.18 2.79
C VAL A 48 -4.69 13.40 2.93
N ASP A 49 -4.09 14.59 3.07
CA ASP A 49 -4.85 15.86 3.07
C ASP A 49 -5.54 15.99 1.70
N PRO A 50 -6.89 16.03 1.66
CA PRO A 50 -7.60 16.13 0.41
C PRO A 50 -7.59 17.55 -0.18
N ASN A 51 -6.90 18.50 0.44
CA ASN A 51 -6.74 19.85 -0.09
C ASN A 51 -6.08 19.82 -1.47
N PHE A 52 -6.82 20.28 -2.47
CA PHE A 52 -6.47 20.21 -3.89
C PHE A 52 -5.06 20.69 -4.21
N ASP A 53 -4.62 21.79 -3.62
CA ASP A 53 -3.33 22.40 -3.97
C ASP A 53 -2.14 21.52 -3.57
N ARG A 54 -2.32 20.59 -2.63
CA ARG A 54 -1.26 19.74 -2.07
C ARG A 54 -1.55 18.25 -2.17
N VAL A 55 -2.78 17.85 -2.54
CA VAL A 55 -3.22 16.44 -2.53
C VAL A 55 -2.32 15.54 -3.37
N GLN A 56 -1.80 16.02 -4.50
CA GLN A 56 -0.92 15.23 -5.37
C GLN A 56 0.47 15.01 -4.76
N GLU A 57 1.02 16.03 -4.09
CA GLU A 57 2.31 15.92 -3.40
C GLU A 57 2.18 15.06 -2.15
N ASP A 58 1.12 15.29 -1.37
CA ASP A 58 0.82 14.56 -0.14
C ASP A 58 0.55 13.08 -0.42
N PHE A 59 -0.19 12.77 -1.48
CA PHE A 59 -0.40 11.40 -1.95
C PHE A 59 0.92 10.73 -2.32
N GLN A 60 1.76 11.40 -3.13
CA GLN A 60 3.05 10.85 -3.53
C GLN A 60 3.93 10.57 -2.32
N ARG A 61 4.06 11.54 -1.42
CA ARG A 61 4.84 11.40 -0.18
C ARG A 61 4.29 10.30 0.72
N TYR A 62 2.98 10.19 0.85
CA TYR A 62 2.34 9.14 1.63
C TYR A 62 2.64 7.75 1.07
N VAL A 63 2.41 7.54 -0.23
CA VAL A 63 2.70 6.25 -0.89
C VAL A 63 4.18 5.91 -0.78
N ASP A 64 5.07 6.89 -0.96
CA ASP A 64 6.51 6.70 -0.87
C ASP A 64 6.93 6.17 0.51
N ASN A 65 6.44 6.82 1.58
CA ASN A 65 6.70 6.41 2.95
C ASN A 65 6.20 4.98 3.24
N ILE A 66 5.04 4.60 2.69
CA ILE A 66 4.49 3.25 2.85
C ILE A 66 5.34 2.20 2.12
N ILE A 67 5.89 2.53 0.94
CA ILE A 67 6.81 1.64 0.22
C ILE A 67 8.11 1.48 1.00
N ASP A 68 8.67 2.56 1.56
CA ASP A 68 9.91 2.50 2.33
C ASP A 68 9.72 1.68 3.62
N ASP A 69 8.63 1.88 4.36
CA ASP A 69 8.28 1.03 5.51
C ASP A 69 8.14 -0.45 5.11
N PHE A 70 7.48 -0.74 3.99
CA PHE A 70 7.36 -2.10 3.47
C PHE A 70 8.73 -2.74 3.21
N LEU A 71 9.65 -2.02 2.56
CA LEU A 71 11.00 -2.52 2.29
C LEU A 71 11.79 -2.76 3.59
N ILE A 72 11.64 -1.89 4.58
CA ILE A 72 12.28 -2.06 5.89
C ILE A 72 11.73 -3.30 6.61
N ARG A 73 10.40 -3.46 6.67
CA ARG A 73 9.75 -4.59 7.34
C ARG A 73 10.17 -5.93 6.74
N TYR A 74 10.30 -6.00 5.42
CA TYR A 74 10.60 -7.23 4.71
C TYR A 74 12.05 -7.32 4.21
N GLN A 75 12.97 -6.48 4.70
CA GLN A 75 14.34 -6.35 4.18
C GLN A 75 15.08 -7.69 4.02
N GLN A 76 14.80 -8.69 4.88
CA GLN A 76 15.43 -10.00 4.83
C GLN A 76 15.02 -10.84 3.61
N LEU A 77 13.91 -10.49 2.97
CA LEU A 77 13.37 -11.14 1.76
C LEU A 77 13.79 -10.42 0.47
N PHE A 78 14.52 -9.30 0.57
CA PHE A 78 14.94 -8.48 -0.55
C PHE A 78 16.46 -8.35 -0.60
N ASP A 79 17.02 -8.37 -1.81
CA ASP A 79 18.43 -8.05 -1.99
C ASP A 79 18.70 -6.56 -1.72
N ASN A 80 19.78 -6.23 -1.01
CA ASN A 80 20.14 -4.83 -0.73
C ASN A 80 20.24 -3.98 -2.02
N GLN A 81 20.70 -4.58 -3.12
CA GLN A 81 20.77 -3.91 -4.42
C GLN A 81 19.38 -3.53 -4.96
N ILE A 82 18.35 -4.38 -4.76
CA ILE A 82 17.00 -4.03 -5.22
C ILE A 82 16.37 -2.97 -4.33
N ILE A 83 16.60 -3.03 -3.01
CA ILE A 83 16.12 -2.01 -2.06
C ILE A 83 16.66 -0.64 -2.46
N SER A 84 17.99 -0.50 -2.59
CA SER A 84 18.59 0.78 -2.98
C SER A 84 18.12 1.27 -4.35
N LYS A 85 17.87 0.34 -5.28
CA LYS A 85 17.34 0.67 -6.62
C LYS A 85 15.89 1.14 -6.58
N ILE A 86 15.06 0.62 -5.68
CA ILE A 86 13.68 1.11 -5.52
C ILE A 86 13.72 2.48 -4.86
N GLN A 87 14.49 2.65 -3.80
CA GLN A 87 14.59 3.91 -3.06
C GLN A 87 15.15 5.07 -3.90
N SER A 88 16.00 4.80 -4.90
CA SER A 88 16.55 5.84 -5.77
C SER A 88 15.62 6.35 -6.87
N LEU A 89 14.47 5.70 -7.09
CA LEU A 89 13.49 6.13 -8.09
C LEU A 89 12.71 7.36 -7.59
N SER A 90 12.53 8.36 -8.45
CA SER A 90 11.84 9.60 -8.08
C SER A 90 10.31 9.47 -8.09
N PHE A 91 9.76 8.50 -8.82
CA PHE A 91 8.31 8.37 -9.00
C PHE A 91 7.75 7.11 -8.35
N ILE A 92 6.69 7.27 -7.57
CA ILE A 92 6.04 6.17 -6.83
C ILE A 92 5.54 5.04 -7.74
N ASN A 93 5.08 5.34 -8.96
CA ASN A 93 4.64 4.32 -9.91
C ASN A 93 5.79 3.43 -10.36
N GLN A 94 6.98 4.01 -10.57
CA GLN A 94 8.19 3.25 -10.88
C GLN A 94 8.63 2.40 -9.70
N LYS A 95 8.55 2.93 -8.47
CA LYS A 95 8.84 2.17 -7.23
C LYS A 95 7.93 0.94 -7.11
N LEU A 96 6.62 1.12 -7.22
CA LEU A 96 5.65 0.02 -7.14
C LEU A 96 5.82 -1.00 -8.25
N GLN A 97 5.98 -0.55 -9.50
CA GLN A 97 6.22 -1.46 -10.61
C GLN A 97 7.46 -2.31 -10.36
N LYS A 98 8.56 -1.70 -9.92
CA LYS A 98 9.80 -2.41 -9.63
C LYS A 98 9.65 -3.40 -8.48
N LEU A 99 8.96 -2.98 -7.42
CA LEU A 99 8.63 -3.79 -6.25
C LEU A 99 7.84 -5.04 -6.66
N PHE A 100 6.72 -4.89 -7.37
CA PHE A 100 5.87 -6.01 -7.76
C PHE A 100 6.52 -6.93 -8.77
N LEU A 101 7.28 -6.39 -9.74
CA LEU A 101 8.06 -7.22 -10.66
C LEU A 101 9.14 -8.04 -9.92
N TYR A 102 9.75 -7.50 -8.87
CA TYR A 102 10.69 -8.28 -8.04
C TYR A 102 9.95 -9.36 -7.24
N CYS A 103 8.84 -9.02 -6.60
CA CYS A 103 8.05 -9.99 -5.84
C CYS A 103 7.55 -11.14 -6.73
N ALA A 104 7.03 -10.84 -7.93
CA ALA A 104 6.55 -11.85 -8.87
C ALA A 104 7.66 -12.81 -9.33
N ARG A 105 8.86 -12.29 -9.65
CA ARG A 105 10.00 -13.10 -10.09
C ARG A 105 10.52 -14.03 -8.98
N ASN A 106 10.46 -13.57 -7.73
CA ASN A 106 10.92 -14.33 -6.56
C ASN A 106 9.80 -15.08 -5.84
N GLN A 107 8.60 -15.16 -6.43
CA GLN A 107 7.43 -15.84 -5.86
C GLN A 107 7.05 -15.33 -4.45
N LEU A 108 7.38 -14.08 -4.15
CA LEU A 108 7.03 -13.43 -2.89
C LEU A 108 5.58 -12.94 -2.97
N LYS A 109 4.74 -13.40 -2.05
CA LYS A 109 3.31 -13.10 -2.06
C LYS A 109 3.05 -11.79 -1.32
N VAL A 110 2.50 -10.81 -2.02
CA VAL A 110 2.07 -9.53 -1.44
C VAL A 110 0.55 -9.50 -1.34
N TYR A 111 0.03 -9.11 -0.18
CA TYR A 111 -1.37 -8.77 0.01
C TYR A 111 -1.47 -7.25 0.19
N MET A 112 -2.08 -6.59 -0.79
CA MET A 112 -2.35 -5.15 -0.75
C MET A 112 -3.75 -4.87 -0.18
N PHE A 113 -3.82 -3.94 0.77
CA PHE A 113 -5.06 -3.38 1.30
C PHE A 113 -5.16 -1.92 0.90
N ILE A 114 -6.36 -1.49 0.51
CA ILE A 114 -6.66 -0.11 0.15
C ILE A 114 -7.91 0.30 0.94
N ASP A 115 -7.80 1.31 1.80
CA ASP A 115 -8.91 1.96 2.53
C ASP A 115 -9.20 3.35 1.99
N GLU A 116 -10.44 3.79 2.20
CA GLU A 116 -10.86 5.21 2.07
C GLU A 116 -10.56 5.83 0.70
N TYR A 117 -10.42 4.99 -0.33
CA TYR A 117 -10.11 5.40 -1.70
C TYR A 117 -11.25 6.21 -2.32
N ASP A 118 -12.50 5.79 -2.09
CA ASP A 118 -13.69 6.47 -2.59
C ASP A 118 -13.86 7.83 -1.92
N ASN A 119 -13.66 7.91 -0.60
CA ASN A 119 -13.69 9.16 0.16
C ASN A 119 -12.60 10.14 -0.32
N PHE A 120 -11.38 9.64 -0.51
CA PHE A 120 -10.29 10.40 -1.10
C PHE A 120 -10.63 10.92 -2.51
N THR A 121 -11.14 10.06 -3.39
CA THR A 121 -11.51 10.41 -4.77
C THR A 121 -12.67 11.42 -4.79
N ASN A 122 -13.68 11.22 -3.95
CA ASN A 122 -14.83 12.11 -3.81
C ASN A 122 -14.41 13.48 -3.30
N THR A 123 -13.46 13.55 -2.37
CA THR A 123 -13.00 14.85 -1.86
C THR A 123 -12.19 15.61 -2.91
N ILE A 124 -11.41 14.94 -3.74
CA ILE A 124 -10.78 15.56 -4.92
C ILE A 124 -11.87 16.05 -5.89
N LEU A 125 -12.88 15.23 -6.19
CA LEU A 125 -14.00 15.58 -7.06
C LEU A 125 -14.75 16.85 -6.60
N THR A 126 -15.03 16.96 -5.30
CA THR A 126 -15.79 18.08 -4.73
C THR A 126 -14.97 19.35 -4.58
N THR A 127 -13.68 19.25 -4.25
CA THR A 127 -12.81 20.42 -4.01
C THR A 127 -12.30 21.04 -5.32
N SER A 128 -12.15 20.23 -6.38
CA SER A 128 -11.63 20.67 -7.69
C SER A 128 -12.70 21.11 -8.68
N GLY A 129 -13.94 20.66 -8.48
CA GLY A 129 -15.00 20.72 -9.49
C GLY A 129 -14.83 19.69 -10.62
N LYS A 130 -15.95 19.29 -11.22
CA LYS A 130 -16.06 18.20 -12.21
C LYS A 130 -15.09 18.31 -13.40
N ASN A 131 -14.79 19.52 -13.85
CA ASN A 131 -13.91 19.77 -15.01
C ASN A 131 -12.42 19.58 -14.68
N LYS A 132 -11.96 19.91 -13.45
CA LYS A 132 -10.55 19.73 -13.06
C LYS A 132 -10.24 18.32 -12.56
N TYR A 133 -11.23 17.60 -12.02
CA TYR A 133 -11.10 16.16 -11.81
C TYR A 133 -10.89 15.42 -13.14
N ILE A 134 -11.63 15.81 -14.18
CA ILE A 134 -11.39 15.33 -15.55
C ILE A 134 -9.96 15.70 -15.97
N GLU A 135 -9.44 16.89 -15.67
CA GLU A 135 -8.05 17.26 -15.98
C GLU A 135 -6.98 16.40 -15.24
N LEU A 136 -7.21 16.08 -13.96
CA LEU A 136 -6.35 15.19 -13.15
C LEU A 136 -6.42 13.71 -13.59
N THR A 137 -7.56 13.26 -14.13
CA THR A 137 -7.80 11.87 -14.54
C THR A 137 -7.66 11.63 -16.05
N HIS A 138 -7.71 12.69 -16.86
CA HIS A 138 -7.45 12.67 -18.31
C HIS A 138 -6.06 13.21 -18.68
N GLY A 139 -5.42 14.02 -17.84
CA GLY A 139 -4.01 14.37 -18.00
C GLY A 139 -3.10 13.17 -17.72
N GLU A 140 -1.86 13.20 -18.23
CA GLU A 140 -0.81 12.18 -18.01
C GLU A 140 -0.31 12.12 -16.54
N GLY A 141 -1.20 12.27 -15.56
CA GLY A 141 -0.88 12.32 -14.15
C GLY A 141 -0.69 10.93 -13.52
N ALA A 142 0.21 10.86 -12.53
CA ALA A 142 0.55 9.66 -11.78
C ALA A 142 -0.66 8.93 -11.15
N PHE A 143 -1.76 9.63 -10.86
CA PHE A 143 -3.00 9.06 -10.31
C PHE A 143 -3.65 8.01 -11.23
N ARG A 144 -3.71 8.26 -12.54
CA ARG A 144 -4.28 7.29 -13.49
C ARG A 144 -3.44 6.02 -13.57
N TYR A 145 -2.11 6.17 -13.56
CA TYR A 145 -1.19 5.03 -13.64
C TYR A 145 -1.16 4.17 -12.38
N PHE A 146 -1.44 4.77 -11.21
CA PHE A 146 -1.54 4.04 -9.95
C PHE A 146 -2.79 3.15 -9.88
N LEU A 147 -3.90 3.59 -10.48
CA LEU A 147 -5.24 3.01 -10.27
C LEU A 147 -5.70 2.05 -11.38
N ILE A 148 -4.97 1.96 -12.50
CA ILE A 148 -5.26 1.05 -13.62
C ILE A 148 -4.38 -0.22 -13.60
N CYS A 149 -3.41 -0.31 -12.68
CA CYS A 149 -2.55 -1.49 -12.49
C CYS A 149 -3.14 -2.47 -11.47
#